data_AF-A0A350AV91-F1
#
_entry.id   AF-A0A350AV91-F1
#
_cell.length_a   1.000
_cell.length_b   1.000
_cell.length_c   1.000
_cell.angle_alpha   90.00
_cell.angle_beta   90.00
_cell.angle_gamma   90.00
#
_symmetry.space_group_name_H-M   'P 1'
#
loop_
_entity.id
_entity.type
_entity.pdbx_description
1 polymer ?
#
loop_
_entity_poly.entity_id
_entity_poly.type
_entity_poly.pdbx_seq_one_letter_code
_entity_poly.pdbx_strand_id
1 'polypeptide(L)'
;MDKIKSLLLPLALVFAALAVFETGARYGATNMRAHAIAGELAFPLNAFVQGQGKLDAVSLGNIASVIDNGVAAASMHRQIWYLDKNAKASLDKVLAFAFTIRGDGVEKRIVAEQEKEGQDSETKDRLSKVLEAVKSAQAELVEQAAASDTPEPEAPAAE
;
A
#
# COMPACT_ATOMS: atom_id res chain seq x y z
N MET A 1 -23.76 -46.53 -11.75
CA MET A 1 -23.78 -45.13 -11.29
C MET A 1 -23.19 -44.98 -9.89
N ASP A 2 -23.30 -45.97 -9.00
CA ASP A 2 -22.83 -45.86 -7.61
C ASP A 2 -21.31 -45.75 -7.44
N LYS A 3 -20.52 -46.37 -8.35
CA LYS A 3 -19.05 -46.21 -8.34
C LYS A 3 -18.60 -44.76 -8.60
N ILE A 4 -19.28 -44.03 -9.48
CA ILE A 4 -18.96 -42.62 -9.77
C ILE A 4 -19.34 -41.75 -8.57
N LYS A 5 -20.51 -41.98 -7.95
CA LYS A 5 -20.92 -41.30 -6.71
C LYS A 5 -19.95 -41.55 -5.55
N SER A 6 -19.46 -42.77 -5.41
CA SER A 6 -18.45 -43.14 -4.41
C SER A 6 -17.09 -42.45 -4.61
N LEU A 7 -16.76 -42.03 -5.83
CA LEU A 7 -15.52 -41.33 -6.17
C LEU A 7 -15.64 -39.80 -6.02
N LEU A 8 -16.85 -39.24 -6.08
CA LEU A 8 -17.08 -37.80 -5.94
C LEU A 8 -16.74 -37.28 -4.55
N LEU A 9 -17.03 -38.04 -3.49
CA LEU A 9 -16.76 -37.62 -2.11
C LEU A 9 -15.25 -37.45 -1.82
N PRO A 10 -14.37 -38.44 -2.08
CA PRO A 10 -12.93 -38.26 -1.87
C PRO A 10 -12.35 -37.21 -2.81
N LEU A 11 -12.84 -37.11 -4.04
CA LEU A 11 -12.36 -36.09 -4.99
C LEU A 11 -12.71 -34.66 -4.53
N ALA A 12 -13.93 -34.46 -4.03
CA ALA A 12 -14.35 -33.19 -3.44
C ALA A 12 -13.49 -32.81 -2.22
N LEU A 13 -13.10 -33.80 -1.40
CA LEU A 13 -12.22 -33.62 -0.26
C LEU A 13 -10.81 -33.15 -0.69
N VAL A 14 -10.26 -33.74 -1.75
CA VAL A 14 -8.97 -33.33 -2.31
C VAL A 14 -9.04 -31.90 -2.88
N PHE A 15 -10.09 -31.58 -3.64
CA PHE A 15 -10.27 -30.21 -4.16
C PHE A 15 -10.48 -29.19 -3.05
N ALA A 16 -11.23 -29.53 -2.00
CA ALA A 16 -11.39 -28.66 -0.83
C ALA A 16 -10.06 -28.42 -0.12
N ALA A 17 -9.24 -29.46 0.06
CA ALA A 17 -7.92 -29.33 0.67
C ALA A 17 -6.97 -28.46 -0.18
N LEU A 18 -6.95 -28.65 -1.50
CA LEU A 18 -6.17 -27.82 -2.43
C LEU A 18 -6.63 -26.36 -2.38
N ALA A 19 -7.94 -26.11 -2.40
CA ALA A 19 -8.49 -24.76 -2.33
C ALA A 19 -8.11 -24.05 -1.01
N VAL A 20 -8.19 -24.73 0.13
CA VAL A 20 -7.80 -24.16 1.42
C VAL A 20 -6.30 -23.85 1.45
N PHE A 21 -5.46 -24.77 0.97
CA PHE A 21 -4.01 -24.57 0.97
C PHE A 21 -3.61 -23.41 0.05
N GLU A 22 -4.12 -23.37 -1.18
CA GLU A 22 -3.78 -22.34 -2.15
C GLU A 22 -4.31 -20.97 -1.72
N THR A 23 -5.54 -20.91 -1.20
CA THR A 23 -6.10 -19.65 -0.69
C THR A 23 -5.33 -19.17 0.53
N GLY A 24 -5.02 -20.06 1.49
CA GLY A 24 -4.24 -19.73 2.67
C GLY A 24 -2.82 -19.26 2.35
N ALA A 25 -2.13 -19.93 1.42
CA ALA A 25 -0.79 -19.55 0.98
C ALA A 25 -0.77 -18.19 0.28
N ARG A 26 -1.75 -17.93 -0.61
CA ARG A 26 -1.89 -16.62 -1.27
C ARG A 26 -2.20 -15.51 -0.26
N TYR A 27 -3.08 -15.77 0.71
CA TYR A 27 -3.41 -14.80 1.76
C TYR A 27 -2.18 -14.45 2.60
N GLY A 28 -1.47 -15.48 3.08
CA GLY A 28 -0.23 -15.31 3.86
C GLY A 28 0.84 -14.55 3.08
N ALA A 29 1.07 -14.92 1.81
CA ALA A 29 2.05 -14.25 0.97
C ALA A 29 1.72 -12.78 0.73
N THR A 30 0.45 -12.46 0.48
CA THR A 30 0.00 -11.08 0.25
C THR A 30 0.16 -10.21 1.51
N ASN A 31 -0.16 -10.73 2.69
CA ASN A 31 0.03 -10.01 3.96
C ASN A 31 1.51 -9.83 4.31
N MET A 32 2.33 -10.87 4.14
CA MET A 32 3.79 -10.74 4.33
C MET A 32 4.40 -9.71 3.37
N ARG A 33 3.91 -9.67 2.11
CA ARG A 33 4.35 -8.67 1.14
C ARG A 33 3.99 -7.25 1.57
N ALA A 34 2.82 -7.05 2.18
CA ALA A 34 2.44 -5.75 2.73
C ALA A 34 3.40 -5.29 3.82
N HIS A 35 3.75 -6.18 4.76
CA HIS A 35 4.75 -5.90 5.79
C HIS A 35 6.14 -5.65 5.22
N ALA A 36 6.56 -6.41 4.21
CA ALA A 36 7.84 -6.23 3.54
C ALA A 36 7.91 -4.86 2.86
N ILE A 37 6.89 -4.48 2.07
CA ILE A 37 6.81 -3.16 1.43
C ILE A 37 6.88 -2.06 2.49
N ALA A 38 6.15 -2.22 3.61
CA ALA A 38 6.18 -1.24 4.69
C ALA A 38 7.58 -1.09 5.32
N GLY A 39 8.27 -2.22 5.55
CA GLY A 39 9.63 -2.23 6.08
C GLY A 39 10.66 -1.63 5.10
N GLU A 40 10.55 -1.97 3.82
CA GLU A 40 11.42 -1.45 2.75
C GLU A 40 11.28 0.06 2.59
N LEU A 41 10.07 0.60 2.75
CA LEU A 41 9.81 2.04 2.64
C LEU A 41 10.26 2.84 3.88
N ALA A 42 10.31 2.21 5.05
CA ALA A 42 10.68 2.90 6.30
C ALA A 42 12.13 3.42 6.28
N PHE A 43 13.08 2.64 5.74
CA PHE A 43 14.49 3.04 5.68
C PHE A 43 14.75 4.30 4.84
N PRO A 44 14.35 4.38 3.56
CA PRO A 44 14.60 5.56 2.74
C PRO A 44 13.87 6.80 3.27
N LEU A 45 12.69 6.66 3.90
CA LEU A 45 12.00 7.76 4.57
C LEU A 45 12.84 8.35 5.70
N ASN A 46 13.38 7.50 6.58
CA ASN A 46 14.26 7.96 7.66
C ASN A 46 15.54 8.61 7.12
N ALA A 47 16.14 8.02 6.09
CA ALA A 47 17.33 8.57 5.44
C ALA A 47 17.04 9.95 4.82
N PHE A 48 15.87 10.14 4.20
CA PHE A 48 15.47 11.41 3.63
C PHE A 48 15.32 12.51 4.69
N VAL A 49 14.63 12.22 5.80
CA VAL A 49 14.49 13.17 6.93
C VAL A 49 15.85 13.54 7.52
N GLN A 50 16.71 12.55 7.75
CA GLN A 50 18.04 12.80 8.32
C GLN A 50 18.98 13.52 7.35
N GLY A 51 18.81 13.30 6.05
CA GLY A 51 19.61 13.88 4.97
C GLY A 51 19.20 15.30 4.59
N GLN A 52 18.00 15.76 4.95
CA GLN A 52 17.60 17.15 4.74
C GLN A 52 18.58 18.12 5.38
N GLY A 53 19.08 19.07 4.58
CA GLY A 53 20.08 20.06 5.01
C GLY A 53 21.50 19.52 5.18
N LYS A 54 21.75 18.22 4.95
CA LYS A 54 23.09 17.59 5.05
C LYS A 54 23.59 17.01 3.75
N LEU A 55 22.68 16.53 2.89
CA LEU A 55 23.00 15.97 1.58
C LEU A 55 22.85 17.03 0.49
N ASP A 56 23.58 16.84 -0.61
CA ASP A 56 23.37 17.63 -1.81
C ASP A 56 22.02 17.31 -2.48
N ALA A 57 21.55 18.21 -3.34
CA ALA A 57 20.25 18.11 -3.97
C ALA A 57 20.07 16.86 -4.84
N VAL A 58 21.14 16.35 -5.47
CA VAL A 58 21.08 15.16 -6.33
C VAL A 58 20.89 13.92 -5.46
N SER A 59 21.70 13.78 -4.41
CA SER A 59 21.57 12.69 -3.45
C SER A 59 20.18 12.66 -2.80
N LEU A 60 19.67 13.82 -2.38
CA LEU A 60 18.34 13.92 -1.79
C LEU A 60 17.23 13.58 -2.80
N GLY A 61 17.37 14.01 -4.05
CA GLY A 61 16.47 13.66 -5.16
C GLY A 61 16.44 12.16 -5.47
N ASN A 62 17.60 11.49 -5.43
CA ASN A 62 17.69 10.04 -5.61
C ASN A 62 16.93 9.29 -4.52
N ILE A 63 17.09 9.69 -3.25
CA ILE A 63 16.34 9.11 -2.14
C ILE A 63 14.84 9.38 -2.32
N ALA A 64 14.46 10.59 -2.75
CA ALA A 64 13.07 10.94 -3.04
C ALA A 64 12.47 10.01 -4.10
N SER A 65 13.21 9.71 -5.17
CA SER A 65 12.78 8.78 -6.22
C SER A 65 12.54 7.36 -5.70
N VAL A 66 13.40 6.88 -4.79
CA VAL A 66 13.20 5.58 -4.12
C VAL A 66 11.94 5.59 -3.26
N ILE A 67 11.72 6.66 -2.49
CA ILE A 67 10.50 6.83 -1.68
C ILE A 67 9.27 6.82 -2.58
N ASP A 68 9.26 7.63 -3.63
CA ASP A 68 8.13 7.78 -4.55
C ASP A 68 7.75 6.44 -5.20
N ASN A 69 8.74 5.62 -5.59
CA ASN A 69 8.48 4.25 -6.09
C ASN A 69 7.87 3.35 -5.00
N GLY A 70 8.38 3.43 -3.78
CA GLY A 70 7.85 2.66 -2.65
C GLY A 70 6.44 3.08 -2.24
N VAL A 71 6.12 4.38 -2.28
CA VAL A 71 4.76 4.91 -2.05
C VAL A 71 3.81 4.43 -3.13
N ALA A 72 4.21 4.45 -4.41
CA ALA A 72 3.41 3.90 -5.50
C ALA A 72 3.11 2.41 -5.28
N ALA A 73 4.13 1.61 -4.94
CA ALA A 73 3.96 0.18 -4.69
C ALA A 73 3.07 -0.09 -3.46
N ALA A 74 3.29 0.63 -2.36
CA ALA A 74 2.50 0.51 -1.14
C ALA A 74 1.04 0.91 -1.36
N SER A 75 0.78 2.00 -2.09
CA SER A 75 -0.58 2.47 -2.37
C SER A 75 -1.35 1.48 -3.23
N MET A 76 -0.70 0.90 -4.26
CA MET A 76 -1.29 -0.17 -5.06
C MET A 76 -1.58 -1.42 -4.23
N HIS A 77 -0.65 -1.83 -3.36
CA HIS A 77 -0.83 -3.01 -2.53
C HIS A 77 -1.95 -2.81 -1.49
N ARG A 78 -2.11 -1.59 -0.96
CA ARG A 78 -3.17 -1.21 -0.02
C ARG A 78 -4.59 -1.39 -0.59
N GLN A 79 -4.76 -1.33 -1.92
CA GLN A 79 -6.06 -1.56 -2.58
C GLN A 79 -6.51 -3.03 -2.55
N ILE A 80 -5.66 -3.97 -2.11
CA ILE A 80 -6.04 -5.37 -1.98
C ILE A 80 -7.07 -5.53 -0.86
N TRP A 81 -8.29 -5.90 -1.24
CA TRP A 81 -9.45 -5.97 -0.33
C TRP A 81 -9.31 -7.01 0.80
N TYR A 82 -8.46 -8.02 0.61
CA TYR A 82 -8.27 -9.13 1.54
C TYR A 82 -6.96 -9.04 2.33
N LEU A 83 -6.41 -7.83 2.50
CA LEU A 83 -5.34 -7.63 3.47
C LEU A 83 -5.87 -7.81 4.90
N ASP A 84 -5.10 -8.48 5.75
CA ASP A 84 -5.40 -8.49 7.16
C ASP A 84 -5.21 -7.10 7.78
N LYS A 85 -5.85 -6.86 8.93
CA LYS A 85 -5.86 -5.55 9.58
C LYS A 85 -4.46 -5.04 9.94
N ASN A 86 -3.55 -5.92 10.37
CA ASN A 86 -2.20 -5.54 10.78
C ASN A 86 -1.32 -5.23 9.57
N ALA A 87 -1.43 -6.02 8.50
CA ALA A 87 -0.77 -5.76 7.23
C ALA A 87 -1.21 -4.41 6.65
N LYS A 88 -2.52 -4.15 6.60
CA LYS A 88 -3.05 -2.86 6.16
C LYS A 88 -2.59 -1.71 7.06
N ALA A 89 -2.69 -1.85 8.38
CA ALA A 89 -2.24 -0.81 9.32
C ALA A 89 -0.73 -0.50 9.19
N SER A 90 0.10 -1.51 8.85
CA SER A 90 1.53 -1.30 8.61
C SER A 90 1.77 -0.46 7.36
N LEU A 91 1.02 -0.71 6.28
CA LEU A 91 1.05 0.13 5.08
C LEU A 91 0.53 1.54 5.37
N ASP A 92 -0.60 1.66 6.06
CA ASP A 92 -1.22 2.93 6.42
C ASP A 92 -0.26 3.82 7.21
N LYS A 93 0.42 3.25 8.21
CA LYS A 93 1.40 3.96 9.03
C LYS A 93 2.56 4.51 8.20
N VAL A 94 3.15 3.70 7.32
CA VAL A 94 4.30 4.14 6.53
C VAL A 94 3.90 5.12 5.43
N LEU A 95 2.72 4.93 4.83
CA LEU A 95 2.17 5.83 3.81
C LEU A 95 1.82 7.18 4.39
N ALA A 96 1.17 7.22 5.55
CA ALA A 96 0.88 8.46 6.25
C ALA A 96 2.17 9.25 6.51
N PHE A 97 3.22 8.58 7.04
CA PHE A 97 4.52 9.22 7.25
C PHE A 97 5.14 9.69 5.93
N ALA A 98 5.09 8.89 4.87
CA ALA A 98 5.60 9.28 3.55
C ALA A 98 4.89 10.53 3.00
N PHE A 99 3.56 10.61 3.12
CA PHE A 99 2.78 11.76 2.69
C PHE A 99 3.09 13.02 3.51
N THR A 100 3.40 12.89 4.82
CA THR A 100 3.84 14.06 5.61
C THR A 100 5.18 14.63 5.13
N ILE A 101 6.10 13.79 4.66
CA ILE A 101 7.45 14.19 4.27
C ILE A 101 7.50 14.66 2.82
N ARG A 102 6.87 13.91 1.91
CA ARG A 102 6.92 14.16 0.46
C ARG A 102 5.82 15.08 -0.02
N GLY A 103 4.70 15.19 0.72
CA GLY A 103 3.52 15.93 0.29
C GLY A 103 3.04 15.45 -1.07
N ASP A 104 2.82 16.40 -1.98
CA ASP A 104 2.40 16.16 -3.37
C ASP A 104 3.53 15.74 -4.32
N GLY A 105 4.76 15.59 -3.82
CA GLY A 105 5.93 15.24 -4.63
C GLY A 105 5.80 13.91 -5.37
N VAL A 106 5.12 12.93 -4.76
CA VAL A 106 4.88 11.62 -5.36
C VAL A 106 3.93 11.74 -6.57
N GLU A 107 2.81 12.45 -6.39
CA GLU A 107 1.83 12.67 -7.47
C GLU A 107 2.46 13.43 -8.64
N LYS A 108 3.19 14.52 -8.35
CA LYS A 108 3.88 15.32 -9.37
C LYS A 108 4.85 14.49 -10.19
N ARG A 109 5.60 13.58 -9.55
CA ARG A 109 6.54 12.69 -10.25
C ARG A 109 5.81 11.72 -11.17
N ILE A 110 4.70 11.14 -10.72
CA ILE A 110 3.91 10.20 -11.53
C ILE A 110 3.32 10.92 -12.75
N VAL A 111 2.76 12.13 -12.57
CA VAL A 111 2.23 12.95 -13.66
C VAL A 111 3.33 13.33 -14.65
N ALA A 112 4.49 13.78 -14.16
CA ALA A 112 5.64 14.10 -15.02
C ALA A 112 6.12 12.89 -15.84
N GLU A 113 6.06 11.68 -15.28
CA GLU A 113 6.40 10.46 -16.02
C GLU A 113 5.33 10.14 -17.08
N GLN A 114 4.04 10.37 -16.81
CA GLN A 114 2.96 10.19 -17.79
C GLN A 114 3.05 11.12 -19.01
N GLU A 115 3.52 12.35 -18.78
CA GLU A 115 3.66 13.39 -19.80
C GLU A 115 4.91 13.21 -20.67
N LYS A 116 5.80 12.29 -20.30
CA LYS A 116 7.06 12.03 -21.00
C LYS A 116 6.81 11.53 -22.42
N GLU A 117 7.52 12.13 -23.38
CA GLU A 117 7.45 11.74 -24.78
C GLU A 117 7.91 10.28 -24.99
N GLY A 118 7.24 9.57 -25.90
CA GLY A 118 7.57 8.19 -26.24
C GLY A 118 6.95 7.12 -25.34
N GLN A 119 6.12 7.49 -24.36
CA GLN A 119 5.33 6.49 -23.61
C GLN A 119 4.19 5.91 -24.45
N ASP A 120 4.08 4.58 -24.43
CA ASP A 120 2.94 3.87 -24.99
C ASP A 120 1.67 4.06 -24.13
N SER A 121 0.52 3.72 -24.72
CA SER A 121 -0.78 3.86 -24.06
C SER A 121 -0.90 2.96 -22.82
N GLU A 122 -0.33 1.76 -22.86
CA GLU A 122 -0.41 0.81 -21.75
C GLU A 122 0.33 1.33 -20.50
N THR A 123 1.50 1.93 -20.69
CA THR A 123 2.28 2.54 -19.62
C THR A 123 1.55 3.72 -19.01
N LYS A 124 0.92 4.56 -19.83
CA LYS A 124 0.08 5.67 -19.35
C LYS A 124 -1.09 5.17 -18.51
N ASP A 125 -1.79 4.14 -18.96
CA ASP A 125 -2.90 3.53 -18.22
C ASP A 125 -2.45 2.94 -16.88
N ARG A 126 -1.28 2.27 -16.85
CA ARG A 126 -0.70 1.75 -15.61
C ARG A 126 -0.35 2.88 -14.65
N LEU A 127 0.27 3.95 -15.14
CA LEU A 127 0.60 5.12 -14.31
C LEU A 127 -0.66 5.83 -13.79
N SER A 128 -1.76 5.85 -14.57
CA SER A 128 -3.03 6.43 -14.11
C SER A 128 -3.61 5.65 -12.94
N LYS A 129 -3.58 4.32 -12.99
CA LYS A 129 -4.01 3.46 -11.88
C LYS A 129 -3.16 3.69 -10.63
N VAL A 130 -1.85 3.84 -10.81
CA VAL A 130 -0.94 4.15 -9.70
C VAL A 130 -1.27 5.52 -9.11
N LEU A 131 -1.50 6.54 -9.95
CA LEU A 131 -1.86 7.89 -9.50
C LEU A 131 -3.18 7.87 -8.70
N GLU A 132 -4.19 7.16 -9.19
CA GLU A 132 -5.47 6.98 -8.50
C GLU A 132 -5.29 6.29 -7.14
N ALA A 133 -4.47 5.24 -7.07
CA ALA A 133 -4.16 4.54 -5.83
C ALA A 133 -3.45 5.44 -4.81
N VAL A 134 -2.49 6.24 -5.26
CA VAL A 134 -1.78 7.21 -4.42
C VAL A 134 -2.74 8.28 -3.90
N LYS A 135 -3.58 8.86 -4.77
CA LYS A 135 -4.56 9.88 -4.40
C LYS A 135 -5.59 9.36 -3.41
N SER A 136 -6.13 8.16 -3.63
CA SER A 136 -7.06 7.51 -2.70
C SER A 136 -6.40 7.25 -1.35
N ALA A 137 -5.18 6.71 -1.32
CA ALA A 137 -4.45 6.49 -0.08
C ALA A 137 -4.17 7.80 0.67
N GLN A 138 -3.75 8.86 -0.05
CA GLN A 138 -3.49 10.16 0.56
C GLN A 138 -4.76 10.78 1.13
N ALA A 139 -5.86 10.79 0.38
CA ALA A 139 -7.14 11.34 0.85
C ALA A 139 -7.67 10.60 2.08
N GLU A 140 -7.70 9.26 2.04
CA GLU A 140 -8.19 8.44 3.15
C GLU A 140 -7.34 8.58 4.42
N LEU A 141 -6.01 8.61 4.29
CA LEU A 141 -5.13 8.70 5.45
C LEU A 141 -5.08 10.12 6.03
N VAL A 142 -5.26 11.16 5.21
CA VAL A 142 -5.42 12.54 5.69
C VAL A 142 -6.75 12.70 6.43
N GLU A 143 -7.84 12.15 5.89
CA GLU A 143 -9.15 12.14 6.56
C GLU A 143 -9.10 11.36 7.89
N GLN A 144 -8.45 10.20 7.91
CA GLN A 144 -8.29 9.39 9.11
C GLN A 144 -7.43 10.08 10.18
N ALA A 145 -6.42 10.86 9.77
CA ALA A 145 -5.66 11.71 10.67
C ALA A 145 -6.54 12.84 11.25
N ALA A 146 -7.36 13.51 10.44
CA ALA A 146 -8.26 14.55 10.91
C ALA A 146 -9.37 14.02 11.85
N ALA A 147 -9.87 12.81 11.60
CA ALA A 147 -10.88 12.17 12.45
C ALA A 147 -10.34 11.73 13.82
N SER A 148 -9.04 11.45 13.93
CA SER A 148 -8.40 11.09 15.20
C SER A 148 -8.00 12.29 16.06
N ASP A 149 -8.00 13.50 15.49
CA ASP A 149 -7.76 14.78 16.18
C ASP A 149 -9.05 15.45 16.69
N THR A 150 -10.22 14.81 16.53
CA THR A 150 -11.48 15.33 17.11
C THR A 150 -11.52 14.99 18.61
N PRO A 151 -11.52 15.98 19.52
CA PRO A 151 -11.61 15.70 20.95
C PRO A 151 -12.94 15.02 21.25
N GLU A 152 -12.87 13.87 21.92
CA GLU A 152 -14.01 13.22 22.55
C GLU A 152 -14.69 14.23 23.48
N PRO A 153 -16.00 14.51 23.35
CA PRO A 153 -16.68 15.44 24.23
C PRO A 153 -16.66 14.86 25.65
N GLU A 154 -15.95 15.53 26.56
CA GLU A 154 -15.98 15.24 27.99
C GLU A 154 -17.43 15.11 28.44
N ALA A 155 -17.79 13.92 28.93
CA ALA A 155 -19.08 13.67 29.54
C ALA A 155 -19.27 14.65 30.71
N PRO A 156 -20.43 15.32 30.83
CA PRO A 156 -20.64 16.29 31.89
C PRO A 156 -20.53 15.60 33.25
N ALA A 157 -19.66 16.15 34.11
CA ALA A 157 -19.56 15.78 35.51
C ALA A 157 -20.94 15.97 36.15
N ALA A 158 -21.48 14.87 36.70
CA ALA A 158 -22.69 14.92 37.51
C ALA A 158 -22.34 15.56 38.87
N GLU A 159 -22.90 16.74 39.13
CA GLU A 159 -23.02 17.33 40.47
C GLU A 159 -24.16 16.68 41.28
#